data_AF-A0A7W0EV38-F1
#
_entry.id   AF-A0A7W0EV38-F1
#
_cell.length_a   1.000
_cell.length_b   1.000
_cell.length_c   1.000
_cell.angle_alpha   90.00
_cell.angle_beta   90.00
_cell.angle_gamma   90.00
#
_symmetry.space_group_name_H-M   'P 1'
#
loop_
_entity.id
_entity.type
_entity.pdbx_description
1 polymer ?
#
loop_
_entity_poly.entity_id
_entity_poly.type
_entity_poly.pdbx_seq_one_letter_code
_entity_poly.pdbx_strand_id
1 'polypeptide(L)'
;MIFFMGISPEMTERNTVVVVVKRYLKNIKKHYEPVKIIPIPLSMADPSLGHEIARLYQDNQFILNKKIFSQDRRPTKMVRAHPKLIMNRNPGDTSVKSLRLSSIPVDGILPVGGNDPWIKHPHGKALGDDYDVPLKDLFETLMEVHEQKRLVLTGDVRTMVIQIEKLKETFTKNKEKPGAFPEDFEASDVLTALALPLWFNEKIPYQRAYKA
;
A
#
# COMPACT_ATOMS: atom_id res chain seq x y z
N MET A 1 1.46 12.00 11.17
CA MET A 1 0.79 11.78 9.87
C MET A 1 1.82 11.39 8.81
N ILE A 2 1.44 10.54 7.86
CA ILE A 2 2.22 10.15 6.67
C ILE A 2 1.23 9.66 5.60
N PHE A 3 1.58 9.79 4.33
CA PHE A 3 0.83 9.23 3.21
C PHE A 3 1.47 7.93 2.72
N PHE A 4 0.63 7.00 2.29
CA PHE A 4 1.01 5.81 1.56
C PHE A 4 0.31 5.83 0.21
N MET A 5 0.93 5.25 -0.80
CA MET A 5 0.32 5.03 -2.11
C MET A 5 0.39 3.53 -2.38
N GLY A 6 -0.77 2.88 -2.36
CA GLY A 6 -0.89 1.50 -2.81
C GLY A 6 -1.20 1.48 -4.31
N ILE A 7 -0.47 0.65 -5.05
CA ILE A 7 -0.48 0.63 -6.51
C ILE A 7 -0.83 -0.80 -6.94
N SER A 8 -1.96 -0.97 -7.62
CA SER A 8 -2.35 -2.25 -8.23
C SER A 8 -2.39 -2.09 -9.75
N PRO A 9 -1.45 -2.68 -10.50
CA PRO A 9 -1.58 -2.82 -11.94
C PRO A 9 -2.64 -3.88 -12.23
N GLU A 10 -3.70 -3.50 -12.94
CA GLU A 10 -4.80 -4.40 -13.29
C GLU A 10 -4.31 -5.53 -14.20
N MET A 11 -4.81 -6.75 -13.95
CA MET A 11 -4.43 -7.93 -14.73
C MET A 11 -5.20 -8.06 -16.05
N THR A 12 -6.38 -7.45 -16.16
CA THR A 12 -7.38 -7.75 -17.21
C THR A 12 -7.85 -6.54 -18.03
N GLU A 13 -7.89 -5.33 -17.47
CA GLU A 13 -8.11 -4.08 -18.20
C GLU A 13 -6.89 -3.13 -18.18
N ARG A 14 -6.89 -2.17 -19.10
CA ARG A 14 -5.73 -1.36 -19.46
C ARG A 14 -5.43 -0.24 -18.45
N ASN A 15 -5.62 -0.41 -17.14
CA ASN A 15 -5.39 0.67 -16.17
C ASN A 15 -4.60 0.22 -14.94
N THR A 16 -3.74 1.08 -14.40
CA THR A 16 -3.19 0.92 -13.04
C THR A 16 -3.98 1.77 -12.07
N VAL A 17 -4.34 1.22 -10.92
CA VAL A 17 -5.04 1.97 -9.88
C VAL A 17 -4.07 2.35 -8.77
N VAL A 18 -4.04 3.63 -8.42
CA VAL A 18 -3.33 4.14 -7.25
C VAL A 18 -4.34 4.60 -6.19
N VAL A 19 -4.24 4.04 -4.99
CA VAL A 19 -5.01 4.49 -3.82
C VAL A 19 -4.07 5.23 -2.87
N VAL A 20 -4.36 6.51 -2.63
CA VAL A 20 -3.62 7.34 -1.67
C VAL A 20 -4.28 7.20 -0.31
N VAL A 21 -3.53 6.66 0.65
CA VAL A 21 -3.98 6.43 2.02
C VAL A 21 -3.24 7.35 2.98
N LYS A 22 -3.98 8.18 3.69
CA LYS A 22 -3.47 8.99 4.78
C LYS A 22 -3.47 8.18 6.06
N ARG A 23 -2.30 8.02 6.68
CA ARG A 23 -2.14 7.40 8.00
C ARG A 23 -1.93 8.43 9.08
N TYR A 24 -2.70 8.32 10.15
CA TYR A 24 -2.52 9.10 11.38
C TYR A 24 -2.63 8.22 12.62
N LEU A 25 -2.25 8.77 13.78
CA LEU A 25 -2.37 8.09 15.06
C LEU A 25 -3.50 8.76 15.84
N LYS A 26 -4.39 7.96 16.41
CA LYS A 26 -5.44 8.39 17.33
C LYS A 26 -5.52 7.35 18.44
N ASN A 27 -5.44 7.79 19.70
CA ASN A 27 -5.44 6.91 20.88
C ASN A 27 -4.41 5.76 20.77
N ILE A 28 -3.17 6.09 20.35
CA ILE A 28 -2.04 5.15 20.18
C ILE A 28 -2.25 4.12 19.04
N LYS A 29 -3.43 4.08 18.40
CA LYS A 29 -3.71 3.20 17.27
C LYS A 29 -3.50 3.91 15.93
N LYS A 30 -3.15 3.13 14.90
CA LYS A 30 -3.04 3.60 13.51
C LYS A 30 -4.44 3.69 12.91
N HIS A 31 -4.77 4.84 12.33
CA HIS A 31 -5.99 5.07 11.56
C HIS A 31 -5.62 5.39 10.11
N TYR A 32 -6.53 5.02 9.22
CA TYR A 32 -6.35 5.10 7.77
C TYR A 32 -7.54 5.81 7.15
N GLU A 33 -7.24 6.70 6.21
CA GLU A 33 -8.23 7.45 5.46
C GLU A 33 -7.79 7.42 3.99
N PRO A 34 -8.45 6.64 3.12
CA PRO A 34 -8.22 6.71 1.68
C PRO A 34 -8.74 8.07 1.19
N VAL A 35 -7.83 8.91 0.71
CA VAL A 35 -8.16 10.31 0.35
C VAL A 35 -8.35 10.51 -1.15
N LYS A 36 -7.83 9.59 -1.97
CA LYS A 36 -7.89 9.70 -3.43
C LYS A 36 -7.70 8.34 -4.09
N ILE A 37 -8.47 8.08 -5.15
CA ILE A 37 -8.24 6.99 -6.11
C ILE A 37 -7.82 7.66 -7.42
N ILE A 38 -6.74 7.19 -8.01
CA ILE A 38 -6.19 7.73 -9.25
C ILE A 38 -6.08 6.57 -10.26
N PRO A 39 -6.93 6.52 -11.29
CA PRO A 39 -6.72 5.62 -12.40
C PRO A 39 -5.61 6.16 -13.31
N ILE A 40 -4.68 5.29 -13.72
CA ILE A 40 -3.58 5.57 -14.64
C ILE A 40 -3.77 4.68 -15.88
N PRO A 41 -4.09 5.23 -17.06
CA PRO A 41 -4.23 4.43 -18.27
C PRO A 41 -2.91 3.79 -18.73
N LEU A 42 -2.91 2.48 -18.95
CA LEU A 42 -1.82 1.66 -19.51
C LEU A 42 -1.68 1.79 -21.03
N SER A 43 -2.52 2.57 -21.72
CA SER A 43 -2.32 2.89 -23.15
C SER A 43 -1.00 3.62 -23.41
N MET A 44 -0.38 4.13 -22.35
CA MET A 44 0.98 4.62 -22.36
C MET A 44 1.93 3.46 -22.09
N ALA A 45 2.70 3.06 -23.09
CA ALA A 45 3.70 1.99 -22.97
C ALA A 45 4.59 2.15 -21.71
N ASP A 46 5.02 1.01 -21.16
CA ASP A 46 5.80 0.74 -19.95
C ASP A 46 6.70 1.86 -19.35
N PRO A 47 7.45 2.69 -20.11
CA PRO A 47 8.18 3.84 -19.53
C PRO A 47 7.29 4.93 -18.88
N SER A 48 6.00 4.99 -19.20
CA SER A 48 5.09 6.05 -18.74
C SER A 48 4.54 5.84 -17.32
N LEU A 49 4.32 4.59 -16.90
CA LEU A 49 3.77 4.27 -15.57
C LEU A 49 4.75 4.70 -14.48
N GLY A 50 6.04 4.40 -14.68
CA GLY A 50 7.10 4.86 -13.80
C GLY A 50 7.16 6.38 -13.70
N HIS A 51 6.95 7.10 -14.80
CA HIS A 51 6.90 8.57 -14.81
C HIS A 51 5.70 9.13 -14.04
N GLU A 52 4.51 8.54 -14.22
CA GLU A 52 3.32 8.98 -13.49
C GLU A 52 3.43 8.71 -11.99
N ILE A 53 3.93 7.53 -11.60
CA ILE A 53 4.20 7.22 -10.19
C ILE A 53 5.25 8.17 -9.62
N ALA A 54 6.32 8.46 -10.37
CA ALA A 54 7.34 9.43 -9.97
C ALA A 54 6.76 10.83 -9.76
N ARG A 55 5.88 11.27 -10.68
CA ARG A 55 5.17 12.55 -10.58
C ARG A 55 4.32 12.60 -9.32
N LEU A 56 3.55 11.55 -9.03
CA LEU A 56 2.75 11.44 -7.81
C LEU A 56 3.61 11.44 -6.54
N TYR A 57 4.75 10.75 -6.55
CA TYR A 57 5.71 10.72 -5.43
C TYR A 57 6.31 12.09 -5.11
N GLN A 58 6.47 12.94 -6.13
CA GLN A 58 6.99 14.30 -6.01
C GLN A 58 5.88 15.35 -5.80
N ASP A 59 4.62 14.95 -5.79
CA ASP A 59 3.51 15.88 -5.66
C ASP A 59 3.42 16.48 -4.26
N ASN A 60 3.50 17.81 -4.19
CA ASN A 60 3.47 18.58 -2.95
C ASN A 60 2.20 18.34 -2.12
N GLN A 61 1.09 17.92 -2.73
CA GLN A 61 -0.15 17.62 -2.00
C GLN A 61 0.00 16.40 -1.07
N PHE A 62 0.93 15.49 -1.37
CA PHE A 62 1.18 14.27 -0.60
C PHE A 62 2.51 14.31 0.18
N ILE A 63 3.27 15.40 0.08
CA ILE A 63 4.52 15.59 0.83
C ILE A 63 4.24 16.35 2.12
N LEU A 64 4.68 15.79 3.24
CA LEU A 64 4.55 16.42 4.55
C LEU A 64 5.84 17.11 4.96
N ASN A 65 5.75 18.38 5.28
CA ASN A 65 6.83 19.14 5.89
C ASN A 65 6.84 18.92 7.41
N LYS A 66 7.91 18.36 7.95
CA LYS A 66 8.09 18.10 9.39
C LYS A 66 9.29 18.87 9.92
N LYS A 67 9.11 19.55 11.05
CA LYS A 67 10.21 20.11 11.83
C LYS A 67 10.89 19.00 12.61
N ILE A 68 12.19 18.82 12.39
CA ILE A 68 13.01 17.96 13.25
C ILE A 68 13.76 18.86 14.22
N PHE A 69 13.46 18.68 15.50
CA PHE A 69 14.17 19.33 16.59
C PHE A 69 15.44 18.54 16.86
N SER A 70 16.58 19.22 16.77
CA SER A 70 17.85 18.64 17.21
C SER A 70 17.88 18.64 18.75
N GLN A 71 18.29 17.52 19.34
CA GLN A 71 18.55 17.46 20.77
C GLN A 71 19.83 18.23 21.16
N ASP A 72 20.70 18.55 20.18
CA ASP A 72 22.02 19.13 20.38
C ASP A 72 22.07 20.65 20.15
N ARG A 73 20.97 21.37 20.40
CA ARG A 73 20.85 22.83 20.19
C ARG A 73 21.13 23.32 18.75
N ARG A 74 21.15 22.43 17.75
CA ARG A 74 21.25 22.85 16.34
C ARG A 74 19.93 23.49 15.88
N PRO A 75 19.98 24.41 14.90
CA PRO A 75 18.78 25.00 14.33
C PRO A 75 17.78 23.95 13.84
N THR A 76 16.49 24.19 14.09
CA THR A 76 15.41 23.32 13.64
C THR A 76 15.47 23.14 12.12
N LYS A 77 15.59 21.90 11.64
CA LYS A 77 15.60 21.58 10.21
C LYS A 77 14.20 21.19 9.75
N MET A 78 13.78 21.73 8.62
CA MET A 78 12.60 21.25 7.90
C MET A 78 12.96 20.03 7.08
N VAL A 79 12.25 18.92 7.26
CA VAL A 79 12.40 17.69 6.48
C VAL A 79 11.11 17.40 5.73
N ARG A 80 11.25 17.11 4.44
CA ARG A 80 10.17 16.64 3.58
C ARG A 80 10.01 15.14 3.76
N ALA A 81 8.81 14.71 4.13
CA ALA A 81 8.43 13.32 4.20
C ALA A 81 7.54 13.01 3.00
N HIS A 82 8.12 12.34 2.01
CA HIS A 82 7.43 11.85 0.82
C HIS A 82 6.43 10.73 1.17
N PRO A 83 5.42 10.47 0.31
CA PRO A 83 4.55 9.32 0.46
C PRO A 83 5.36 8.02 0.33
N LYS A 84 4.97 6.99 1.07
CA LYS A 84 5.57 5.67 0.94
C LYS A 84 4.85 4.86 -0.15
N LEU A 85 5.58 4.38 -1.14
CA LEU A 85 5.03 3.62 -2.26
C LEU A 85 5.03 2.13 -1.93
N ILE A 86 3.87 1.48 -2.08
CA ILE A 86 3.69 0.04 -1.96
C ILE A 86 3.04 -0.45 -3.25
N MET A 87 3.72 -1.32 -4.00
CA MET A 87 3.26 -1.76 -5.32
C MET A 87 2.98 -3.26 -5.33
N ASN A 88 1.81 -3.64 -5.85
CA ASN A 88 1.50 -5.00 -6.22
C ASN A 88 2.39 -5.41 -7.40
N ARG A 89 3.16 -6.47 -7.21
CA ARG A 89 4.08 -7.02 -8.20
C ARG A 89 3.42 -8.21 -8.87
N ASN A 90 3.55 -8.26 -10.19
CA ASN A 90 3.24 -9.47 -10.95
C ASN A 90 4.53 -10.24 -11.28
N PRO A 91 4.49 -11.58 -11.41
CA PRO A 91 5.62 -12.35 -11.89
C PRO A 91 6.12 -11.80 -13.24
N GLY A 92 7.41 -11.47 -13.33
CA GLY A 92 8.02 -10.88 -14.52
C GLY A 92 7.88 -9.36 -14.66
N ASP A 93 7.11 -8.68 -13.79
CA ASP A 93 6.99 -7.22 -13.79
C ASP A 93 8.31 -6.54 -13.37
N THR A 94 8.73 -5.56 -14.17
CA THR A 94 9.96 -4.77 -13.93
C THR A 94 9.69 -3.39 -13.36
N SER A 95 8.44 -2.99 -13.18
CA SER A 95 8.03 -1.65 -12.73
C SER A 95 8.68 -1.24 -11.41
N VAL A 96 8.67 -2.14 -10.42
CA VAL A 96 9.33 -1.92 -9.12
C VAL A 96 10.84 -1.69 -9.30
N LYS A 97 11.49 -2.49 -10.14
CA LYS A 97 12.92 -2.33 -10.44
C LYS A 97 13.20 -0.98 -11.14
N SER A 98 12.37 -0.60 -12.12
CA SER A 98 12.48 0.66 -12.86
C SER A 98 12.33 1.90 -11.96
N LEU A 99 11.39 1.87 -11.00
CA LEU A 99 11.23 2.92 -9.99
C LEU A 99 12.47 3.04 -9.09
N ARG A 100 12.99 1.91 -8.60
CA ARG A 100 14.20 1.88 -7.77
C ARG A 100 15.44 2.37 -8.53
N LEU A 101 15.59 2.02 -9.81
CA LEU A 101 16.67 2.55 -10.67
C LEU A 101 16.58 4.08 -10.83
N SER A 102 15.37 4.64 -10.79
CA SER A 102 15.12 6.08 -10.76
C SER A 102 15.24 6.71 -9.37
N SER A 103 15.84 6.01 -8.39
CA SER A 103 16.00 6.44 -7.00
C SER A 103 14.69 6.74 -6.27
N ILE A 104 13.59 6.10 -6.67
CA ILE A 104 12.29 6.20 -6.01
C ILE A 104 12.11 4.98 -5.11
N PRO A 105 12.04 5.15 -3.77
CA PRO A 105 11.85 4.03 -2.86
C PRO A 105 10.46 3.43 -3.01
N VAL A 106 10.40 2.12 -3.23
CA VAL A 106 9.14 1.37 -3.36
C VAL A 106 9.29 -0.02 -2.74
N ASP A 107 8.33 -0.38 -1.89
CA ASP A 107 8.20 -1.74 -1.40
C ASP A 107 7.28 -2.53 -2.35
N GLY A 108 7.75 -3.68 -2.80
CA GLY A 108 7.03 -4.54 -3.72
C GLY A 108 6.36 -5.68 -2.97
N ILE A 109 5.07 -5.91 -3.19
CA ILE A 109 4.34 -7.04 -2.61
C ILE A 109 3.88 -7.93 -3.76
N LEU A 110 4.29 -9.19 -3.75
CA LEU A 110 3.76 -10.24 -4.62
C LEU A 110 2.69 -11.01 -3.82
N PRO A 111 1.40 -10.85 -4.14
CA PRO A 111 0.36 -11.66 -3.54
C PRO A 111 0.53 -13.11 -3.99
N VAL A 112 0.65 -14.03 -3.04
CA VAL A 112 0.77 -15.46 -3.30
C VAL A 112 -0.47 -16.20 -2.81
N GLY A 113 -0.79 -17.30 -3.48
CA GLY A 113 -1.79 -18.25 -3.00
C GLY A 113 -1.25 -19.06 -1.81
N GLY A 114 -2.17 -19.72 -1.09
CA GLY A 114 -1.81 -20.64 0.00
C GLY A 114 -1.85 -20.03 1.41
N ASN A 115 -1.31 -20.79 2.36
CA ASN A 115 -1.33 -20.48 3.81
C ASN A 115 0.07 -20.29 4.40
N ASP A 116 1.11 -20.25 3.57
CA ASP A 116 2.48 -20.07 4.04
C ASP A 116 2.67 -18.69 4.67
N PRO A 117 3.58 -18.51 5.63
CA PRO A 117 3.88 -17.20 6.18
C PRO A 117 4.45 -16.26 5.12
N TRP A 118 4.24 -14.95 5.27
CA TRP A 118 4.85 -13.97 4.37
C TRP A 118 6.38 -14.01 4.46
N ILE A 119 7.04 -13.77 3.33
CA ILE A 119 8.50 -13.81 3.20
C ILE A 119 8.99 -12.42 2.81
N LYS A 120 10.06 -11.94 3.44
CA LYS A 120 10.73 -10.69 3.07
C LYS A 120 12.00 -10.97 2.28
N HIS A 121 12.12 -10.33 1.14
CA HIS A 121 13.27 -10.33 0.25
C HIS A 121 13.96 -8.95 0.31
N PRO A 122 15.02 -8.80 1.12
CA PRO A 122 15.66 -7.51 1.31
C PRO A 122 16.37 -7.03 0.03
N HIS A 123 16.10 -5.80 -0.40
CA HIS A 123 16.64 -5.27 -1.66
C HIS A 123 17.60 -4.10 -1.41
N GLY A 124 18.80 -4.41 -0.90
CA GLY A 124 19.86 -3.43 -0.67
C GLY A 124 19.50 -2.33 0.35
N LYS A 125 20.35 -1.31 0.49
CA LYS A 125 20.12 -0.24 1.47
C LYS A 125 19.24 0.87 0.86
N ALA A 126 18.07 1.09 1.47
CA ALA A 126 17.22 2.29 1.38
C ALA A 126 16.31 2.52 0.16
N LEU A 127 16.11 1.54 -0.74
CA LEU A 127 15.19 1.67 -1.90
C LEU A 127 13.86 0.91 -1.75
N GLY A 128 13.61 0.34 -0.57
CA GLY A 128 12.46 -0.53 -0.29
C GLY A 128 12.83 -2.01 -0.42
N ASP A 129 11.97 -2.86 0.11
CA ASP A 129 12.14 -4.32 0.11
C ASP A 129 11.01 -4.98 -0.68
N ASP A 130 11.19 -6.26 -0.98
CA ASP A 130 10.19 -7.09 -1.62
C ASP A 130 9.57 -8.06 -0.61
N TYR A 131 8.30 -8.40 -0.79
CA TYR A 131 7.54 -9.27 0.10
C TYR A 131 6.67 -10.22 -0.71
N ASP A 132 6.67 -11.50 -0.33
CA ASP A 132 5.69 -12.46 -0.80
C ASP A 132 4.64 -12.60 0.29
N VAL A 133 3.39 -12.29 -0.01
CA VAL A 133 2.33 -12.13 1.00
C VAL A 133 1.12 -12.97 0.62
N PRO A 134 0.63 -13.85 1.50
CA PRO A 134 -0.62 -14.57 1.24
C PRO A 134 -1.78 -13.60 1.01
N LEU A 135 -2.56 -13.81 -0.05
CA LEU A 135 -3.75 -13.00 -0.34
C LEU A 135 -4.69 -12.90 0.87
N LYS A 136 -4.82 -14.00 1.60
CA LYS A 136 -5.57 -14.08 2.84
C LYS A 136 -5.10 -13.05 3.88
N ASP A 137 -3.81 -12.99 4.22
CA ASP A 137 -3.29 -12.08 5.25
C ASP A 137 -3.45 -10.61 4.85
N LEU A 138 -3.34 -10.31 3.54
CA LEU A 138 -3.57 -8.99 2.98
C LEU A 138 -5.01 -8.50 3.26
N PHE A 139 -6.00 -9.33 2.92
CA PHE A 139 -7.41 -8.99 3.04
C PHE A 139 -7.96 -9.17 4.45
N GLU A 140 -7.45 -10.10 5.24
CA GLU A 140 -7.73 -10.20 6.68
C GLU A 140 -7.31 -8.90 7.39
N THR A 141 -6.12 -8.38 7.07
CA THR A 141 -5.67 -7.10 7.65
C THR A 141 -6.61 -5.94 7.28
N LEU A 142 -7.08 -5.88 6.03
CA LEU A 142 -8.07 -4.88 5.60
C LEU A 142 -9.36 -4.99 6.41
N MET A 143 -9.91 -6.21 6.54
CA MET A 143 -11.14 -6.46 7.30
C MET A 143 -10.99 -6.12 8.78
N GLU A 144 -9.89 -6.53 9.42
CA GLU A 144 -9.61 -6.20 10.83
C GLU A 144 -9.56 -4.69 11.08
N VAL A 145 -8.89 -3.94 10.20
CA VAL A 145 -8.81 -2.47 10.31
C VAL A 145 -10.19 -1.82 10.14
N HIS A 146 -11.01 -2.34 9.23
CA HIS A 146 -12.39 -1.89 9.01
C HIS A 146 -13.29 -2.19 10.21
N GLU A 147 -13.28 -3.42 10.73
CA GLU A 147 -14.08 -3.85 11.88
C GLU A 147 -13.72 -3.08 13.16
N GLN A 148 -12.44 -2.76 13.34
CA GLN A 148 -11.97 -1.93 14.45
C GLN A 148 -12.31 -0.44 14.28
N LYS A 149 -13.03 -0.05 13.22
CA LYS A 149 -13.42 1.33 12.87
C LYS A 149 -12.21 2.24 12.73
N ARG A 150 -11.08 1.70 12.25
CA ARG A 150 -9.83 2.44 12.02
C ARG A 150 -9.66 2.84 10.56
N LEU A 151 -10.43 2.25 9.64
CA LEU A 151 -10.59 2.70 8.27
C LEU A 151 -11.73 3.72 8.18
N VAL A 152 -11.41 4.95 7.79
CA VAL A 152 -12.36 6.04 7.61
C VAL A 152 -12.61 6.23 6.13
N LEU A 153 -13.80 5.84 5.66
CA LEU A 153 -14.20 5.94 4.26
C LEU A 153 -15.14 7.15 4.09
N THR A 154 -14.67 8.17 3.39
CA THR A 154 -15.37 9.45 3.17
C THR A 154 -15.41 9.82 1.68
N GLY A 155 -16.39 10.63 1.26
CA GLY A 155 -16.48 11.09 -0.12
C GLY A 155 -16.58 9.96 -1.16
N ASP A 156 -15.82 10.07 -2.24
CA ASP A 156 -15.85 9.16 -3.40
C ASP A 156 -15.38 7.74 -3.08
N VAL A 157 -14.63 7.54 -1.98
CA VAL A 157 -14.17 6.21 -1.55
C VAL A 157 -15.20 5.47 -0.71
N ARG A 158 -16.36 6.08 -0.40
CA ARG A 158 -17.41 5.46 0.42
C ARG A 158 -18.02 4.22 -0.25
N THR A 159 -18.01 4.16 -1.58
CA THR A 159 -18.49 3.00 -2.35
C THR A 159 -17.66 1.74 -2.07
N MET A 160 -16.40 1.87 -1.61
CA MET A 160 -15.57 0.74 -1.19
C MET A 160 -16.16 -0.03 -0.02
N VAL A 161 -17.02 0.58 0.82
CA VAL A 161 -17.70 -0.14 1.90
C VAL A 161 -18.44 -1.35 1.36
N ILE A 162 -19.16 -1.20 0.23
CA ILE A 162 -19.92 -2.30 -0.38
C ILE A 162 -18.97 -3.41 -0.83
N GLN A 163 -17.80 -3.06 -1.37
CA GLN A 163 -16.80 -4.04 -1.81
C GLN A 163 -16.16 -4.77 -0.62
N ILE A 164 -15.89 -4.08 0.49
CA ILE A 164 -15.36 -4.67 1.74
C ILE A 164 -16.40 -5.59 2.39
N GLU A 165 -17.67 -5.22 2.43
CA GLU A 165 -18.72 -6.09 2.97
C GLU A 165 -18.91 -7.35 2.11
N LYS A 166 -18.87 -7.22 0.76
CA LYS A 166 -18.87 -8.38 -0.15
C LYS A 166 -17.67 -9.29 0.10
N LEU A 167 -16.48 -8.73 0.27
CA LEU A 167 -15.27 -9.48 0.63
C LEU A 167 -15.52 -10.28 1.92
N LYS A 168 -16.04 -9.62 2.97
CA LYS A 168 -16.35 -10.25 4.25
C LYS A 168 -17.37 -11.39 4.12
N GLU A 169 -18.41 -11.20 3.31
CA GLU A 169 -19.38 -12.27 3.02
C GLU A 169 -18.72 -13.48 2.37
N THR A 170 -17.84 -13.28 1.38
CA THR A 170 -17.10 -14.35 0.71
C THR A 170 -16.24 -15.13 1.71
N PHE A 171 -15.52 -14.43 2.59
CA PHE A 171 -14.76 -15.05 3.68
C PHE A 171 -15.64 -15.83 4.66
N THR A 172 -16.85 -15.35 4.94
CA THR A 172 -17.78 -15.98 5.88
C THR A 172 -18.50 -17.18 5.27
N LYS A 173 -18.77 -17.20 3.97
CA LYS A 173 -19.46 -18.29 3.26
C LYS A 173 -18.55 -19.50 3.04
N ASN A 174 -17.24 -19.31 2.91
CA ASN A 174 -16.24 -20.40 2.79
C ASN A 174 -15.93 -21.14 4.12
N LYS A 175 -16.86 -21.11 5.08
CA LYS A 175 -16.75 -21.75 6.40
C LYS A 175 -16.59 -23.28 6.39
N GLU A 176 -16.75 -23.93 5.24
CA GLU A 176 -16.52 -25.38 5.11
C GLU A 176 -15.03 -25.77 5.20
N LYS A 177 -14.11 -24.80 5.08
CA LYS A 177 -12.71 -24.92 5.51
C LYS A 177 -12.28 -23.61 6.19
N PRO A 178 -12.27 -23.53 7.53
CA PRO A 178 -11.82 -22.35 8.26
C PRO A 178 -10.43 -21.92 7.78
N GLY A 179 -10.35 -20.78 7.11
CA GLY A 179 -9.11 -20.21 6.62
C GLY A 179 -8.70 -20.56 5.19
N ALA A 180 -9.54 -21.22 4.39
CA ALA A 180 -9.31 -21.36 2.96
C ALA A 180 -9.80 -20.11 2.20
N PHE A 181 -8.85 -19.38 1.61
CA PHE A 181 -9.16 -18.32 0.66
C PHE A 181 -9.68 -18.97 -0.63
N PRO A 182 -10.73 -18.42 -1.29
CA PRO A 182 -11.17 -18.98 -2.57
C PRO A 182 -10.00 -18.91 -3.57
N GLU A 183 -9.62 -20.05 -4.14
CA GLU A 183 -8.53 -20.11 -5.14
C GLU A 183 -8.86 -19.23 -6.36
N ASP A 184 -10.15 -19.04 -6.65
CA ASP A 184 -10.66 -18.22 -7.75
C ASP A 184 -11.07 -16.79 -7.31
N PHE A 185 -10.60 -16.31 -6.15
CA PHE A 185 -10.97 -14.97 -5.71
C PHE A 185 -10.24 -13.88 -6.51
N GLU A 186 -10.98 -13.22 -7.40
CA GLU A 186 -10.51 -12.05 -8.12
C GLU A 186 -10.84 -10.78 -7.32
N ALA A 187 -9.81 -10.23 -6.66
CA ALA A 187 -9.95 -8.97 -5.93
C ALA A 187 -10.01 -7.79 -6.89
N SER A 188 -10.91 -6.83 -6.65
CA SER A 188 -10.86 -5.55 -7.36
C SER A 188 -9.51 -4.85 -7.12
N ASP A 189 -8.90 -4.30 -8.17
CA ASP A 189 -7.63 -3.57 -8.07
C ASP A 189 -7.67 -2.41 -7.07
N VAL A 190 -8.82 -1.78 -6.92
CA VAL A 190 -9.03 -0.71 -5.93
C VAL A 190 -8.90 -1.27 -4.51
N LEU A 191 -9.47 -2.44 -4.24
CA LEU A 191 -9.34 -3.12 -2.94
C LEU A 191 -7.92 -3.61 -2.71
N THR A 192 -7.27 -4.17 -3.72
CA THR A 192 -5.87 -4.60 -3.63
C THR A 192 -4.96 -3.41 -3.34
N ALA A 193 -5.07 -2.34 -4.12
CA ALA A 193 -4.35 -1.09 -3.93
C ALA A 193 -4.60 -0.49 -2.53
N LEU A 194 -5.79 -0.64 -1.96
CA LEU A 194 -6.05 -0.24 -0.58
C LEU A 194 -5.40 -1.19 0.45
N ALA A 195 -5.51 -2.49 0.26
CA ALA A 195 -5.07 -3.49 1.23
C ALA A 195 -3.54 -3.51 1.41
N LEU A 196 -2.78 -3.29 0.35
CA LEU A 196 -1.31 -3.24 0.35
C LEU A 196 -0.71 -2.31 1.44
N PRO A 197 -1.02 -0.99 1.47
CA PRO A 197 -0.46 -0.09 2.47
C PRO A 197 -0.99 -0.35 3.88
N LEU A 198 -2.20 -0.90 4.02
CA LEU A 198 -2.76 -1.29 5.32
C LEU A 198 -1.97 -2.47 5.89
N TRP A 199 -1.83 -3.55 5.11
CA TRP A 199 -1.02 -4.71 5.47
C TRP A 199 0.40 -4.30 5.83
N PHE A 200 1.07 -3.56 4.94
CA PHE A 200 2.45 -3.14 5.14
C PHE A 200 2.62 -2.40 6.46
N ASN A 201 1.75 -1.42 6.72
CA ASN A 201 1.89 -0.58 7.90
C ASN A 201 1.45 -1.29 9.19
N GLU A 202 0.62 -2.33 9.15
CA GLU A 202 0.29 -3.14 10.32
C GLU A 202 1.34 -4.21 10.63
N LYS A 203 1.84 -4.92 9.62
CA LYS A 203 2.72 -6.08 9.80
C LYS A 203 4.20 -5.73 9.79
N ILE A 204 4.62 -4.74 9.01
CA ILE A 204 6.03 -4.37 8.93
C ILE A 204 6.34 -3.34 10.02
N PRO A 205 7.18 -3.70 11.01
CA PRO A 205 7.56 -2.77 12.06
C PRO A 205 8.32 -1.60 11.45
N TYR A 206 7.92 -0.38 11.81
CA TYR A 206 8.62 0.82 11.39
C TYR A 206 9.99 0.88 12.08
N GLN A 207 11.00 0.31 11.46
CA GLN A 207 12.39 0.54 11.86
C GLN A 207 12.71 1.99 11.51
N ARG A 208 12.84 2.85 12.53
CA ARG A 208 13.31 4.23 12.35
C ARG A 208 14.60 4.21 11.53
N ALA A 209 14.68 5.05 10.50
CA ALA A 209 15.92 5.43 9.81
C ALA A 209 16.83 6.32 10.69
N TYR A 210 16.96 5.96 11.98
CA TYR A 210 17.99 6.47 12.88
C TYR A 210 18.85 5.26 13.27
N LYS A 211 19.61 4.74 12.29
CA LYS A 211 20.92 4.19 12.63
C LYS A 211 21.89 5.36 12.46
N ALA A 212 22.34 5.88 13.59
CA ALA A 212 23.47 6.80 13.67
C ALA A 212 24.74 6.10 13.15
#